data_AF-A0A4Y2C6L8-F1
#
_entry.id   AF-A0A4Y2C6L8-F1
#
_cell.length_a   1.000
_cell.length_b   1.000
_cell.length_c   1.000
_cell.angle_alpha   90.00
_cell.angle_beta   90.00
_cell.angle_gamma   90.00
#
_symmetry.space_group_name_H-M   'P 1'
#
loop_
_entity.id
_entity.type
_entity.pdbx_description
1 polymer ?
#
loop_
_entity_poly.entity_id
_entity_poly.type
_entity_poly.pdbx_seq_one_letter_code
_entity_poly.pdbx_strand_id
1 'polypeptide(L)'
;MRTAATSARAKYMQYLESERSKEKTETKQLKRKAFRGGILQTDIHQTNEKANDLAKEAEKSKDINLFIQSHELRKTISEKESKINTLDVKLNEKVWN
;
A
#
# COMPACT_ATOMS: atom_id res chain seq x y z
N MET A 1 37.59 9.11 -36.54
CA MET A 1 36.21 9.52 -36.14
C MET A 1 35.15 8.39 -36.19
N ARG A 2 35.51 7.09 -36.23
CA ARG A 2 34.53 5.97 -36.23
C ARG A 2 34.32 5.33 -34.85
N THR A 3 35.33 5.33 -33.99
CA THR A 3 35.32 4.71 -32.65
C THR A 3 34.39 5.39 -31.65
N ALA A 4 34.27 6.73 -31.71
CA ALA A 4 33.38 7.50 -30.83
C ALA A 4 31.89 7.23 -31.10
N ALA A 5 31.52 7.03 -32.38
CA ALA A 5 30.15 6.75 -32.78
C ALA A 5 29.66 5.36 -32.31
N THR A 6 30.54 4.36 -32.29
CA THR A 6 30.25 3.02 -31.76
C THR A 6 30.07 3.03 -30.24
N SER A 7 30.89 3.81 -29.52
CA SER A 7 30.75 4.01 -28.06
C SER A 7 29.45 4.73 -27.70
N ALA A 8 29.07 5.78 -28.43
CA ALA A 8 27.83 6.51 -28.18
C ALA A 8 26.59 5.62 -28.38
N ARG A 9 26.58 4.80 -29.44
CA ARG A 9 25.50 3.83 -29.69
C ARG A 9 25.42 2.77 -28.60
N ALA A 10 26.56 2.23 -28.15
CA ALA A 10 26.59 1.23 -27.08
C ALA A 10 26.05 1.80 -25.75
N LYS A 11 26.45 3.01 -25.37
CA LYS A 11 25.96 3.69 -24.17
C LYS A 11 24.45 3.95 -24.23
N TYR A 12 23.93 4.34 -25.39
CA TYR A 12 22.50 4.56 -25.58
C TYR A 12 21.69 3.27 -25.44
N MET A 13 22.16 2.16 -26.00
CA MET A 13 21.47 0.86 -25.87
C MET A 13 21.48 0.37 -24.41
N GLN A 14 22.60 0.53 -23.70
CA GLN A 14 22.70 0.16 -22.29
C GLN A 14 21.77 1.02 -21.40
N TYR A 15 21.62 2.31 -21.73
CA TYR A 15 20.64 3.18 -21.08
C TYR A 15 19.20 2.69 -21.33
N LEU A 16 18.83 2.40 -22.58
CA LEU A 16 17.48 1.90 -22.91
C LEU A 16 17.15 0.57 -22.21
N GLU A 17 18.13 -0.34 -22.11
CA GLU A 17 17.97 -1.60 -21.37
C GLU A 17 17.82 -1.38 -19.86
N SER A 18 18.58 -0.43 -19.30
CA SER A 18 18.42 0.00 -17.90
C SER A 18 17.03 0.59 -17.65
N GLU A 19 16.55 1.50 -18.51
CA GLU A 19 15.22 2.12 -18.35
C GLU A 19 14.09 1.08 -18.44
N ARG A 20 14.14 0.16 -19.42
CA ARG A 20 13.17 -0.96 -19.49
C ARG A 20 13.24 -1.87 -18.27
N SER A 21 14.41 -2.04 -17.67
CA SER A 21 14.59 -2.89 -16.49
C SER A 21 14.01 -2.23 -15.24
N LYS A 22 14.22 -0.93 -15.05
CA LYS A 22 13.62 -0.13 -13.97
C LYS A 22 12.10 -0.13 -14.06
N GLU A 23 11.55 0.17 -15.24
CA GLU A 23 10.11 0.20 -15.50
C GLU A 23 9.43 -1.14 -15.15
N LYS A 24 10.06 -2.27 -15.51
CA LYS A 24 9.54 -3.62 -15.23
C LYS A 24 9.57 -3.97 -13.74
N THR A 25 10.56 -3.47 -13.00
CA THR A 25 10.62 -3.64 -11.54
C THR A 25 9.61 -2.76 -10.81
N GLU A 26 9.42 -1.52 -11.25
CA GLU A 26 8.47 -0.57 -10.69
C GLU A 26 7.02 -1.02 -10.90
N THR A 27 6.66 -1.42 -12.12
CA THR A 27 5.30 -1.95 -12.40
C THR A 27 4.98 -3.22 -11.62
N LYS A 28 5.96 -4.11 -11.40
CA LYS A 28 5.75 -5.34 -10.61
C LYS A 28 5.59 -5.03 -9.11
N GLN A 29 6.30 -4.03 -8.59
CA GLN A 29 6.12 -3.54 -7.23
C GLN A 29 4.77 -2.85 -7.05
N LEU A 30 4.37 -1.99 -7.99
CA LEU A 30 3.07 -1.32 -8.01
C LEU A 30 1.90 -2.32 -8.05
N LYS A 31 1.97 -3.37 -8.88
CA LYS A 31 0.93 -4.43 -8.92
C LYS A 31 0.84 -5.22 -7.63
N ARG A 32 1.98 -5.60 -7.02
CA ARG A 32 1.99 -6.25 -5.69
C ARG A 32 1.45 -5.34 -4.60
N LYS A 33 1.64 -4.02 -4.73
CA LYS A 33 1.16 -3.03 -3.79
C LYS A 33 -0.33 -2.74 -3.93
N ALA A 34 -0.85 -2.59 -5.15
CA ALA A 34 -2.29 -2.51 -5.39
C ALA A 34 -3.01 -3.74 -4.83
N PHE A 35 -2.41 -4.92 -4.98
CA PHE A 35 -2.93 -6.16 -4.40
C PHE A 35 -2.89 -6.16 -2.86
N ARG A 36 -1.76 -5.80 -2.25
CA ARG A 36 -1.62 -5.76 -0.78
C ARG A 36 -2.44 -4.64 -0.12
N GLY A 37 -2.45 -3.45 -0.73
CA GLY A 37 -3.27 -2.32 -0.32
C GLY A 37 -4.75 -2.63 -0.44
N GLY A 38 -5.17 -3.27 -1.55
CA GLY A 38 -6.53 -3.74 -1.72
C GLY A 38 -6.96 -4.75 -0.64
N ILE A 39 -6.13 -5.75 -0.34
CA ILE A 39 -6.43 -6.74 0.72
C ILE A 39 -6.53 -6.09 2.10
N LEU A 40 -5.58 -5.21 2.44
CA LEU A 40 -5.59 -4.50 3.73
C LEU A 40 -6.79 -3.55 3.84
N GLN A 41 -7.18 -2.91 2.75
CA GLN A 41 -8.32 -2.00 2.71
C GLN A 41 -9.65 -2.77 2.85
N THR A 42 -9.77 -3.95 2.22
CA THR A 42 -10.92 -4.83 2.44
C THR A 42 -10.98 -5.35 3.88
N ASP A 43 -9.85 -5.71 4.48
CA ASP A 43 -9.77 -6.16 5.88
C ASP A 43 -10.16 -5.03 6.86
N ILE A 44 -9.74 -3.79 6.60
CA ILE A 44 -10.18 -2.60 7.35
C ILE A 44 -11.70 -2.42 7.22
N HIS A 45 -12.24 -2.49 6.00
CA HIS A 45 -13.68 -2.33 5.78
C HIS A 45 -14.50 -3.38 6.54
N GLN A 46 -14.13 -4.65 6.44
CA GLN A 46 -14.79 -5.75 7.15
C GLN A 46 -14.70 -5.57 8.67
N THR A 47 -13.53 -5.17 9.18
CA THR A 47 -13.35 -4.91 10.61
C THR A 47 -14.20 -3.72 11.08
N ASN A 48 -14.37 -2.70 10.23
CA ASN A 48 -15.15 -1.51 10.54
C ASN A 48 -16.65 -1.81 10.56
N GLU A 49 -17.15 -2.61 9.62
CA GLU A 49 -18.53 -3.10 9.66
C GLU A 49 -18.80 -3.90 10.94
N LYS A 50 -17.91 -4.84 11.28
CA LYS A 50 -18.01 -5.60 12.53
C LYS A 50 -18.02 -4.70 13.77
N ALA A 51 -17.17 -3.67 13.81
CA ALA A 51 -17.15 -2.72 14.91
C ALA A 51 -18.46 -1.92 15.02
N ASN A 52 -19.06 -1.55 13.88
CA ASN A 52 -20.34 -0.86 13.84
C ASN A 52 -21.50 -1.76 14.28
N ASP A 53 -21.53 -3.02 13.84
CA ASP A 53 -22.56 -3.99 14.24
C ASP A 53 -22.49 -4.26 15.75
N LEU A 54 -21.29 -4.46 16.29
CA LEU A 54 -21.07 -4.61 17.74
C LEU A 54 -21.51 -3.37 18.52
N ALA A 55 -21.28 -2.16 17.99
CA ALA A 55 -21.73 -0.93 18.64
C ALA A 55 -23.27 -0.83 18.66
N LYS A 56 -23.94 -1.15 17.55
CA LYS A 56 -25.41 -1.17 17.48
C LYS A 56 -26.00 -2.21 18.42
N GLU A 57 -25.39 -3.39 18.48
CA GLU A 57 -25.82 -4.44 19.40
C GLU A 57 -25.61 -4.03 20.85
N ALA A 58 -24.44 -3.45 21.19
CA ALA A 58 -24.13 -2.93 22.52
C ALA A 58 -25.14 -1.86 22.96
N GLU A 59 -25.55 -0.95 22.07
CA GLU A 59 -26.56 0.08 22.38
C GLU A 59 -27.92 -0.56 22.69
N LYS A 60 -28.33 -1.54 21.88
CA LYS A 60 -29.60 -2.26 22.06
C LYS A 60 -29.62 -3.11 23.33
N SER A 61 -28.56 -3.86 23.60
CA SER A 61 -28.46 -4.78 24.74
C SER A 61 -27.96 -4.10 26.01
N LYS A 62 -27.43 -2.87 25.91
CA LYS A 62 -26.72 -2.15 26.97
C LYS A 62 -25.53 -2.94 27.51
N ASP A 63 -24.91 -3.76 26.68
CA ASP A 63 -23.74 -4.58 27.05
C ASP A 63 -22.44 -3.78 26.89
N ILE A 64 -21.83 -3.45 28.02
CA ILE A 64 -20.55 -2.71 28.07
C ILE A 64 -19.39 -3.50 27.47
N ASN A 65 -19.42 -4.83 27.51
CA ASN A 65 -18.35 -5.66 26.96
C ASN A 65 -18.32 -5.57 25.43
N LEU A 66 -19.50 -5.55 24.79
CA LEU A 66 -19.60 -5.36 23.34
C LEU A 66 -19.11 -3.97 22.92
N PHE A 67 -19.35 -2.95 23.75
CA PHE A 67 -18.83 -1.60 23.51
C PHE A 67 -17.29 -1.55 23.58
N ILE A 68 -16.69 -2.20 24.59
CA ILE A 68 -15.23 -2.30 24.71
C ILE A 68 -14.63 -3.01 23.49
N GLN A 69 -15.21 -4.15 23.08
CA GLN A 69 -14.75 -4.88 21.90
C GLN A 69 -14.84 -4.04 20.62
N SER A 70 -15.97 -3.34 20.40
CA SER A 70 -16.12 -2.42 19.26
C SER A 70 -15.02 -1.36 19.24
N HIS A 71 -14.72 -0.77 20.40
CA HIS A 71 -13.69 0.25 20.53
C HIS A 71 -12.27 -0.30 20.25
N GLU A 72 -11.93 -1.48 20.73
CA GLU A 72 -10.65 -2.14 20.44
C GLU A 72 -10.48 -2.42 18.93
N LEU A 73 -11.55 -2.84 18.24
CA LEU A 73 -11.52 -3.01 16.80
C LEU A 73 -11.28 -1.67 16.07
N ARG A 74 -11.92 -0.59 16.50
CA ARG A 74 -11.67 0.76 15.95
C ARG A 74 -10.22 1.21 16.15
N LYS A 75 -9.63 0.94 17.32
CA LYS A 75 -8.21 1.23 17.58
C LYS A 75 -7.30 0.46 16.61
N THR A 76 -7.59 -0.83 16.39
CA THR A 76 -6.87 -1.67 15.45
C THR A 76 -6.96 -1.15 14.00
N ILE A 77 -8.13 -0.63 13.59
CA ILE A 77 -8.32 0.00 12.28
C ILE A 77 -7.39 1.22 12.14
N SER A 78 -7.40 2.14 13.10
CA SER A 78 -6.56 3.34 13.04
C SER A 78 -5.06 3.02 12.96
N GLU A 79 -4.61 1.97 13.67
CA GLU A 79 -3.23 1.50 13.57
C GLU A 79 -2.89 0.94 12.18
N LYS A 80 -3.81 0.20 11.56
CA LYS A 80 -3.62 -0.33 10.20
C LYS A 80 -3.62 0.79 9.15
N GLU A 81 -4.53 1.76 9.26
CA GLU A 81 -4.59 2.94 8.38
C GLU A 81 -3.29 3.76 8.45
N SER A 82 -2.78 4.02 9.64
CA SER A 82 -1.50 4.73 9.83
C SER A 82 -0.32 4.01 9.16
N LYS A 83 -0.27 2.68 9.27
CA LYS A 83 0.75 1.86 8.61
C LYS A 83 0.64 1.95 7.08
N ILE A 84 -0.57 1.92 6.52
CA ILE A 84 -0.79 2.10 5.08
C ILE A 84 -0.30 3.48 4.63
N ASN A 85 -0.69 4.54 5.33
CA ASN A 85 -0.26 5.91 5.02
C ASN A 85 1.27 6.04 5.04
N THR A 86 1.93 5.44 6.03
CA THR A 86 3.40 5.44 6.13
C THR A 86 4.05 4.71 4.96
N LEU A 87 3.49 3.57 4.53
CA LEU A 87 3.99 2.80 3.37
C LEU A 87 3.74 3.53 2.04
N ASP A 88 2.70 4.34 1.95
CA ASP A 88 2.44 5.18 0.79
C ASP A 88 3.42 6.35 0.68
N VAL A 89 3.68 7.07 1.76
CA VAL A 89 4.67 8.17 1.80
C VAL A 89 6.07 7.66 1.42
N LYS A 90 6.55 6.59 2.10
CA LYS A 90 7.87 6.01 1.83
C LYS A 90 8.04 5.50 0.40
N LEU A 91 6.95 5.12 -0.26
CA LEU A 91 7.03 4.71 -1.66
C LEU A 91 7.09 5.92 -2.59
N ASN A 92 6.28 6.95 -2.35
CA ASN A 92 6.34 8.16 -3.16
C ASN A 92 7.75 8.77 -3.11
N GLU A 93 8.39 8.80 -1.95
CA GLU A 93 9.79 9.22 -1.82
C GLU A 93 10.77 8.38 -2.67
N LYS A 94 10.53 7.07 -2.84
CA LYS A 94 11.37 6.18 -3.66
C LYS A 94 11.06 6.19 -5.15
N VAL A 95 9.87 6.64 -5.53
CA VAL A 95 9.48 6.80 -6.95
C VAL A 95 10.04 8.11 -7.51
N TRP A 96 10.22 9.12 -6.66
CA TRP A 96 10.72 10.44 -7.06
C TRP A 96 12.21 10.70 -6.78
N ASN A 97 12.94 9.74 -6.19
CA ASN A 97 14.41 9.74 -6.03
C ASN A 97 15.05 8.65 -6.88
#